data_AF-A0A7C6TJG1-F1
#
_entry.id   AF-A0A7C6TJG1-F1
#
_cell.length_a   1.000
_cell.length_b   1.000
_cell.length_c   1.000
_cell.angle_alpha   90.00
_cell.angle_beta   90.00
_cell.angle_gamma   90.00
#
_symmetry.space_group_name_H-M   'P 1'
#
loop_
_entity.id
_entity.type
_entity.pdbx_description
1 polymer ?
#
loop_
_entity_poly.entity_id
_entity_poly.type
_entity_poly.pdbx_seq_one_letter_code
_entity_poly.pdbx_strand_id
1 'polypeptide(L)'
;MQSGRGEWAGRGAKSGSAKGRHAFRNWAGHVHAHPHTFSSPASAEELSEIVTAAAAAGDRLRVVRAGHSFTPVAAGDDVMVSLDGLSGIIAVDEARKRVRFAAGTRLRDIPGLLEPVGLALENQGDVNPQALAGAISTSTHGTGIGFTGFAGTVTGLSLMGPDGAVRELSAEAESEVFDLARVSLGVLGVITEVELQCVPVFDLIAEERVAGFGELLDGLAERMRGADHFEFYWFPHTDSVLTKTNTRVEPGQ
;
A
#
# COMPACT_ATOMS: atom_id res chain seq x y z
N MET A 1 -25.93 33.64 -3.21
CA MET A 1 -26.27 32.20 -3.15
C MET A 1 -25.26 31.55 -2.25
N GLN A 2 -25.72 31.05 -1.10
CA GLN A 2 -24.92 30.73 0.09
C GLN A 2 -24.14 29.42 -0.06
N SER A 3 -22.90 29.49 0.42
CA SER A 3 -22.00 28.39 0.74
C SER A 3 -22.54 27.53 1.88
N GLY A 4 -22.64 26.22 1.68
CA GLY A 4 -22.95 25.24 2.73
C GLY A 4 -21.70 24.52 3.22
N ARG A 5 -21.12 24.98 4.32
CA ARG A 5 -20.22 24.19 5.18
C ARG A 5 -21.11 23.42 6.17
N GLY A 6 -21.09 22.09 6.11
CA GLY A 6 -21.77 21.23 7.08
C GLY A 6 -20.79 20.76 8.15
N GLU A 7 -20.73 21.47 9.26
CA GLU A 7 -20.17 20.98 10.52
C GLU A 7 -21.10 19.91 11.11
N TRP A 8 -20.54 18.78 11.57
CA TRP A 8 -21.27 17.80 12.36
C TRP A 8 -20.71 17.78 13.78
N ALA A 9 -21.45 18.44 14.68
CA ALA A 9 -21.24 18.41 16.12
C ALA A 9 -21.91 17.19 16.75
N GLY A 10 -21.21 16.54 17.70
CA GLY A 10 -21.67 15.34 18.39
C GLY A 10 -22.82 15.56 19.39
N ARG A 11 -23.53 14.47 19.68
CA ARG A 11 -24.23 14.25 20.96
C ARG A 11 -24.07 12.78 21.35
N GLY A 12 -23.64 12.57 22.59
CA GLY A 12 -23.50 11.26 23.18
C GLY A 12 -24.84 10.67 23.62
N ALA A 13 -24.96 9.35 23.49
CA ALA A 13 -25.84 8.52 24.31
C ALA A 13 -25.10 7.21 24.59
N LYS A 14 -24.79 6.95 25.87
CA LYS A 14 -24.32 5.64 26.33
C LYS A 14 -25.52 4.69 26.32
N SER A 15 -25.49 3.67 25.48
CA SER A 15 -26.36 2.49 25.58
C SER A 15 -25.54 1.25 25.25
N GLY A 16 -25.74 0.17 26.02
CA GLY A 16 -24.91 -1.03 25.99
C GLY A 16 -24.79 -1.64 24.59
N SER A 17 -23.56 -1.77 24.11
CA SER A 17 -23.24 -2.32 22.79
C SER A 17 -23.45 -3.84 22.79
N ALA A 18 -24.53 -4.29 22.17
CA ALA A 18 -24.49 -5.57 21.47
C ALA A 18 -23.44 -5.41 20.37
N LYS A 19 -22.32 -6.15 20.44
CA LYS A 19 -21.25 -6.12 19.45
C LYS A 19 -21.84 -6.41 18.07
N GLY A 20 -22.13 -5.37 17.29
CA GLY A 20 -22.54 -5.50 15.90
C GLY A 20 -21.42 -6.20 15.14
N ARG A 21 -21.76 -7.26 14.39
CA ARG A 21 -20.80 -7.92 13.49
C ARG A 21 -20.24 -6.87 12.54
N HIS A 22 -18.91 -6.76 12.47
CA HIS A 22 -18.28 -5.86 11.52
C HIS A 22 -18.62 -6.32 10.09
N ALA A 23 -19.11 -5.41 9.26
CA ALA A 23 -19.35 -5.68 7.84
C ALA A 23 -18.24 -5.04 7.03
N PHE A 24 -17.42 -5.86 6.38
CA PHE A 24 -16.43 -5.38 5.41
C PHE A 24 -17.09 -5.19 4.05
N ARG A 25 -16.74 -4.08 3.39
CA ARG A 25 -17.03 -3.82 1.98
C ARG A 25 -15.78 -3.26 1.33
N ASN A 26 -15.37 -3.80 0.19
CA ASN A 26 -14.25 -3.26 -0.54
C ASN A 26 -14.60 -1.90 -1.19
N TRP A 27 -13.59 -1.20 -1.68
CA TRP A 27 -13.70 0.15 -2.27
C TRP A 27 -14.67 0.19 -3.45
N ALA A 28 -14.55 -0.78 -4.38
CA ALA A 28 -15.43 -0.92 -5.54
C ALA A 28 -16.85 -1.35 -5.16
N GLY A 29 -17.00 -1.95 -3.98
CA GLY A 29 -18.28 -2.16 -3.35
C GLY A 29 -19.00 -3.45 -3.69
N HIS A 30 -18.35 -4.38 -4.40
CA HIS A 30 -18.87 -5.67 -4.84
C HIS A 30 -18.36 -6.87 -4.02
N VAL A 31 -17.34 -6.67 -3.17
CA VAL A 31 -16.89 -7.69 -2.21
C VAL A 31 -17.37 -7.32 -0.82
N HIS A 32 -17.95 -8.31 -0.15
CA HIS A 32 -18.44 -8.19 1.21
C HIS A 32 -17.91 -9.34 2.07
N ALA A 33 -17.68 -9.09 3.36
CA ALA A 33 -17.38 -10.13 4.34
C ALA A 33 -17.96 -9.76 5.71
N HIS A 34 -18.25 -10.78 6.52
CA HIS A 34 -18.85 -10.61 7.84
C HIS A 34 -18.06 -11.37 8.90
N PRO A 35 -16.81 -10.95 9.16
CA PRO A 35 -15.96 -11.61 10.15
C PRO A 35 -16.67 -11.66 11.50
N HIS A 36 -16.59 -12.78 12.20
CA HIS A 36 -17.07 -12.82 13.58
C HIS A 36 -16.16 -12.01 14.50
N THR A 37 -14.88 -11.84 14.15
CA THR A 37 -13.91 -11.00 14.87
C THR A 37 -13.24 -10.00 13.94
N PHE A 38 -13.27 -8.71 14.29
CA PHE A 38 -12.48 -7.67 13.65
C PHE A 38 -11.61 -6.98 14.70
N SER A 39 -10.30 -6.93 14.48
CA SER A 39 -9.32 -6.38 15.42
C SER A 39 -8.43 -5.33 14.76
N SER A 40 -7.90 -4.40 15.55
CA SER A 40 -6.95 -3.38 15.10
C SER A 40 -5.87 -3.19 16.17
N PRO A 41 -4.87 -4.10 16.25
CA PRO A 41 -3.83 -4.04 17.27
C PRO A 41 -3.04 -2.74 17.18
N ALA A 42 -2.58 -2.27 18.33
CA ALA A 42 -1.71 -1.11 18.48
C ALA A 42 -0.22 -1.49 18.61
N SER A 43 0.10 -2.78 18.74
CA SER A 43 1.47 -3.26 18.85
C SER A 43 1.66 -4.64 18.20
N ALA A 44 2.93 -5.04 18.01
CA ALA A 44 3.26 -6.37 17.49
C ALA A 44 2.89 -7.48 18.49
N GLU A 45 2.95 -7.20 19.79
CA GLU A 45 2.56 -8.13 20.85
C GLU A 45 1.05 -8.40 20.81
N GLU A 46 0.23 -7.35 20.71
CA GLU A 46 -1.23 -7.51 20.56
C GLU A 46 -1.58 -8.28 19.27
N LEU A 47 -0.86 -8.02 18.18
CA LEU A 47 -1.02 -8.77 16.94
C LEU A 47 -0.67 -10.25 17.12
N SER A 48 0.42 -10.56 17.82
CA SER A 48 0.85 -11.92 18.13
C SER A 48 -0.19 -12.68 18.95
N GLU A 49 -0.78 -12.03 19.96
CA GLU A 49 -1.88 -12.60 20.74
C GLU A 49 -3.11 -12.91 19.87
N ILE A 50 -3.47 -12.01 18.95
CA ILE A 50 -4.60 -12.22 18.03
C ILE A 50 -4.31 -13.40 17.09
N VAL A 51 -3.11 -13.45 16.50
CA VAL A 51 -2.72 -14.49 15.55
C VAL A 51 -2.69 -15.86 16.22
N THR A 52 -2.09 -15.96 17.40
CA THR A 52 -2.00 -17.22 18.16
C THR A 52 -3.38 -17.68 18.66
N ALA A 53 -4.24 -16.76 19.09
CA ALA A 53 -5.61 -17.08 19.48
C ALA A 53 -6.43 -17.61 18.29
N ALA A 54 -6.33 -16.98 17.11
CA ALA A 54 -6.98 -17.46 15.90
C ALA A 54 -6.48 -18.85 15.50
N ALA A 55 -5.16 -19.06 15.53
CA ALA A 55 -4.56 -20.36 15.23
C ALA A 55 -5.02 -21.46 16.21
N ALA A 56 -5.08 -21.17 17.51
CA ALA A 56 -5.55 -22.10 18.53
C ALA A 56 -7.05 -22.44 18.38
N ALA A 57 -7.85 -21.49 17.87
CA ALA A 57 -9.27 -21.70 17.55
C ALA A 57 -9.49 -22.45 16.22
N GLY A 58 -8.46 -22.58 15.37
CA GLY A 58 -8.58 -23.10 14.01
C GLY A 58 -9.19 -22.10 13.02
N ASP A 59 -9.24 -20.82 13.39
CA ASP A 59 -9.81 -19.74 12.59
C ASP A 59 -8.86 -19.28 11.49
N ARG A 60 -9.41 -18.82 10.37
CA ARG A 60 -8.66 -18.16 9.31
C ARG A 60 -8.54 -16.66 9.57
N LEU A 61 -7.32 -16.16 9.52
CA LEU A 61 -7.05 -14.74 9.69
C LEU A 61 -6.77 -14.07 8.34
N ARG A 62 -7.40 -12.92 8.09
CA ARG A 62 -7.11 -12.03 6.96
C ARG A 62 -6.68 -10.66 7.42
N VAL A 63 -5.59 -10.16 6.85
CA VAL A 63 -5.16 -8.78 7.03
C VAL A 63 -5.92 -7.90 6.04
N VAL A 64 -6.48 -6.81 6.52
CA VAL A 64 -7.26 -5.87 5.72
C VAL A 64 -6.94 -4.44 6.11
N ARG A 65 -7.02 -3.52 5.15
CA ARG A 65 -6.96 -2.09 5.47
C ARG A 65 -7.92 -1.29 4.59
N ALA A 66 -7.41 -0.67 3.53
CA ALA A 66 -8.17 0.27 2.71
C ALA A 66 -9.31 -0.38 1.91
N GLY A 67 -9.38 -1.72 1.90
CA GLY A 67 -10.33 -2.47 1.09
C GLY A 67 -10.20 -2.18 -0.41
N HIS A 68 -9.06 -1.67 -0.88
CA HIS A 68 -8.93 -1.17 -2.25
C HIS A 68 -8.82 -2.29 -3.31
N SER A 69 -8.54 -3.53 -2.88
CA SER A 69 -8.52 -4.64 -3.84
C SER A 69 -9.91 -4.89 -4.44
N PHE A 70 -9.94 -5.05 -5.76
CA PHE A 70 -11.13 -5.52 -6.46
C PHE A 70 -11.38 -7.01 -6.23
N THR A 71 -10.34 -7.77 -5.89
CA THR A 71 -10.46 -9.20 -5.60
C THR A 71 -10.82 -9.43 -4.13
N PRO A 72 -11.42 -10.58 -3.77
CA PRO A 72 -11.73 -10.91 -2.38
C PRO A 72 -10.49 -11.29 -1.54
N VAL A 73 -9.28 -10.91 -1.94
CA VAL A 73 -8.01 -11.33 -1.30
C VAL A 73 -7.96 -11.05 0.21
N ALA A 74 -8.56 -9.93 0.65
CA ALA A 74 -8.62 -9.52 2.05
C ALA A 74 -9.94 -9.91 2.76
N ALA A 75 -10.89 -10.53 2.05
CA ALA A 75 -12.17 -10.94 2.63
C ALA A 75 -11.99 -12.23 3.45
N GLY A 76 -12.49 -12.23 4.68
CA GLY A 76 -12.46 -13.37 5.58
C GLY A 76 -13.69 -13.41 6.48
N ASP A 77 -14.14 -14.62 6.81
CA ASP A 77 -15.36 -14.85 7.59
C ASP A 77 -15.08 -15.10 9.09
N ASP A 78 -13.84 -15.48 9.44
CA ASP A 78 -13.47 -15.79 10.82
C ASP A 78 -12.88 -14.54 11.51
N VAL A 79 -11.60 -14.27 11.26
CA VAL A 79 -10.87 -13.14 11.86
C VAL A 79 -10.35 -12.20 10.78
N MET A 80 -10.64 -10.91 10.91
CA MET A 80 -10.04 -9.86 10.10
C MET A 80 -9.25 -8.89 10.99
N VAL A 81 -8.04 -8.54 10.57
CA VAL A 81 -7.15 -7.65 11.33
C VAL A 81 -6.74 -6.44 10.49
N SER A 82 -6.91 -5.24 11.03
CA SER A 82 -6.35 -4.01 10.49
C SER A 82 -5.01 -3.68 11.13
N LEU A 83 -4.00 -3.42 10.30
CA LEU A 83 -2.69 -2.96 10.76
C LEU A 83 -2.62 -1.43 10.89
N ASP A 84 -3.75 -0.71 10.87
CA ASP A 84 -3.74 0.77 10.94
C ASP A 84 -3.03 1.31 12.19
N GLY A 85 -3.00 0.57 13.30
CA GLY A 85 -2.26 0.93 14.51
C GLY A 85 -0.74 0.77 14.39
N LEU A 86 -0.24 0.05 13.38
CA LEU A 86 1.17 -0.17 13.11
C LEU A 86 1.61 0.71 11.94
N SER A 87 1.95 1.96 12.21
CA SER A 87 2.30 2.96 11.18
C SER A 87 3.51 3.81 11.56
N GLY A 88 4.24 4.29 10.54
CA GLY A 88 5.38 5.20 10.70
C GLY A 88 6.71 4.54 10.37
N ILE A 89 7.78 5.33 10.48
CA ILE A 89 9.16 4.87 10.34
C ILE A 89 9.59 4.15 11.63
N ILE A 90 10.20 2.98 11.46
CA ILE A 90 10.84 2.19 12.52
C ILE A 90 12.34 2.49 12.57
N ALA A 91 13.00 2.55 11.41
CA ALA A 91 14.43 2.81 11.33
C ALA A 91 14.83 3.44 9.99
N VAL A 92 15.93 4.18 10.00
CA VAL A 92 16.53 4.80 8.81
C VAL A 92 18.02 4.43 8.76
N ASP A 93 18.46 3.81 7.68
CA ASP A 93 19.87 3.66 7.32
C ASP A 93 20.19 4.68 6.22
N GLU A 94 20.69 5.85 6.62
CA GLU A 94 21.02 6.94 5.69
C GLU A 94 22.16 6.56 4.73
N ALA A 95 23.11 5.75 5.18
CA ALA A 95 24.27 5.36 4.38
C ALA A 95 23.86 4.45 3.21
N ARG A 96 22.91 3.54 3.44
CA ARG A 96 22.35 2.65 2.41
C ARG A 96 21.08 3.19 1.76
N LYS A 97 20.53 4.29 2.28
CA LYS A 97 19.23 4.86 1.89
C LYS A 97 18.10 3.83 2.02
N ARG A 98 18.11 3.07 3.11
CA ARG A 98 17.08 2.06 3.39
C ARG A 98 16.23 2.54 4.56
N VAL A 99 14.92 2.48 4.41
CA VAL A 99 13.99 2.93 5.45
C VAL A 99 13.03 1.81 5.79
N ARG A 100 12.95 1.48 7.07
CA ARG A 100 12.05 0.48 7.61
C ARG A 100 10.80 1.16 8.14
N PHE A 101 9.65 0.66 7.73
CA PHE A 101 8.33 1.15 8.09
C PHE A 101 7.51 0.04 8.74
N ALA A 102 6.61 0.42 9.64
CA ALA A 102 5.56 -0.47 10.07
C ALA A 102 4.62 -0.77 8.88
N ALA A 103 4.19 -2.02 8.75
CA ALA A 103 3.46 -2.54 7.58
C ALA A 103 2.12 -1.84 7.27
N GLY A 104 1.49 -1.25 8.28
CA GLY A 104 0.25 -0.49 8.14
C GLY A 104 0.44 0.94 7.61
N THR A 105 1.67 1.43 7.46
CA THR A 105 1.95 2.77 6.95
C THR A 105 1.26 3.01 5.60
N ARG A 106 0.60 4.16 5.44
CA ARG A 106 -0.11 4.50 4.19
C ARG A 106 0.89 4.97 3.16
N LEU A 107 0.73 4.54 1.91
CA LEU A 107 1.58 5.04 0.82
C LEU A 107 1.55 6.57 0.75
N ARG A 108 0.37 7.19 0.91
CA ARG A 108 0.23 8.66 0.89
C ARG A 108 0.99 9.41 2.00
N ASP A 109 1.32 8.72 3.10
CA ASP A 109 2.00 9.34 4.24
C ASP A 109 3.53 9.20 4.13
N ILE A 110 4.02 8.21 3.35
CA ILE A 110 5.45 7.92 3.20
C ILE A 110 6.27 9.12 2.70
N PRO A 111 5.85 9.89 1.68
CA PRO A 111 6.63 11.04 1.21
C PRO A 111 6.93 12.06 2.32
N GLY A 112 5.93 12.41 3.15
CA GLY A 112 6.11 13.34 4.26
C GLY A 112 6.94 12.76 5.42
N LEU A 113 7.02 11.43 5.53
CA LEU A 113 7.91 10.76 6.49
C LEU A 113 9.37 10.73 6.01
N LEU A 114 9.59 10.67 4.69
CA LEU A 114 10.92 10.59 4.10
C LEU A 114 11.57 11.96 3.84
N GLU A 115 10.76 13.00 3.60
CA GLU A 115 11.25 14.36 3.34
C GLU A 115 12.23 14.88 4.42
N PRO A 116 11.98 14.73 5.74
CA PRO A 116 12.90 15.20 6.77
C PRO A 116 14.27 14.52 6.78
N VAL A 117 14.39 13.34 6.18
CA VAL A 117 15.66 12.58 6.06
C VAL A 117 16.26 12.67 4.65
N GLY A 118 15.73 13.56 3.80
CA GLY A 118 16.27 13.83 2.46
C GLY A 118 16.12 12.67 1.47
N LEU A 119 15.14 11.79 1.71
CA LEU A 119 14.89 10.62 0.88
C LEU A 119 13.51 10.70 0.21
N ALA A 120 13.31 9.87 -0.82
CA ALA A 120 12.06 9.67 -1.50
C ALA A 120 11.89 8.19 -1.90
N LEU A 121 10.64 7.79 -2.13
CA LEU A 121 10.37 6.56 -2.85
C LEU A 121 10.80 6.74 -4.31
N GLU A 122 11.44 5.74 -4.89
CA GLU A 122 11.82 5.80 -6.29
C GLU A 122 10.55 5.84 -7.17
N ASN A 123 9.65 4.89 -7.02
CA ASN A 123 8.43 4.84 -7.83
C ASN A 123 7.21 4.69 -6.93
N GLN A 124 6.20 5.53 -7.14
CA GLN A 124 4.90 5.43 -6.49
C GLN A 124 3.81 5.61 -7.54
N GLY A 125 2.80 4.74 -7.50
CA GLY A 125 1.59 4.86 -8.32
C GLY A 125 0.64 5.97 -7.84
N ASP A 126 -0.44 6.16 -8.58
CA ASP A 126 -1.51 7.12 -8.30
C ASP A 126 -2.35 6.74 -7.06
N VAL A 127 -2.64 5.45 -6.89
CA VAL A 127 -3.43 4.91 -5.79
C VAL A 127 -2.59 4.82 -4.51
N ASN A 128 -2.82 5.75 -3.59
CA ASN A 128 -2.06 5.86 -2.33
C ASN A 128 -2.82 5.61 -0.98
N PRO A 129 -4.11 5.21 -0.91
CA PRO A 129 -4.75 4.87 0.38
C PRO A 129 -4.30 3.51 0.93
N GLN A 130 -3.66 2.69 0.11
CA GLN A 130 -3.19 1.34 0.46
C GLN A 130 -2.22 1.39 1.65
N ALA A 131 -2.26 0.34 2.48
CA ALA A 131 -1.19 0.07 3.44
C ALA A 131 0.00 -0.53 2.70
N LEU A 132 1.21 -0.26 3.18
CA LEU A 132 2.45 -0.69 2.55
C LEU A 132 2.50 -2.22 2.35
N ALA A 133 2.16 -3.00 3.39
CA ALA A 133 2.11 -4.46 3.26
C ALA A 133 1.08 -4.93 2.24
N GLY A 134 -0.06 -4.26 2.13
CA GLY A 134 -1.07 -4.56 1.11
C GLY A 134 -0.55 -4.29 -0.30
N ALA A 135 0.08 -3.13 -0.50
CA ALA A 135 0.64 -2.72 -1.79
C ALA A 135 1.72 -3.70 -2.27
N ILE A 136 2.61 -4.14 -1.37
CA ILE A 136 3.66 -5.11 -1.67
C ILE A 136 3.06 -6.49 -1.95
N SER A 137 2.18 -6.98 -1.06
CA SER A 137 1.58 -8.32 -1.18
C SER A 137 0.81 -8.52 -2.48
N THR A 138 0.27 -7.46 -3.09
CA THR A 138 -0.44 -7.49 -4.38
C THR A 138 0.39 -6.94 -5.54
N SER A 139 1.69 -6.73 -5.36
CA SER A 139 2.61 -6.23 -6.39
C SER A 139 2.17 -4.89 -7.02
N THR A 140 1.66 -3.96 -6.22
CA THR A 140 1.37 -2.58 -6.66
C THR A 140 2.61 -1.98 -7.33
N HIS A 141 2.42 -1.28 -8.45
CA HIS A 141 3.49 -0.63 -9.21
C HIS A 141 3.05 0.73 -9.73
N GLY A 142 4.03 1.60 -10.01
CA GLY A 142 3.84 2.80 -10.81
C GLY A 142 4.07 2.52 -12.30
N THR A 143 4.32 3.58 -13.06
CA THR A 143 4.68 3.51 -14.49
C THR A 143 6.18 3.68 -14.68
N GLY A 144 6.65 3.51 -15.91
CA GLY A 144 8.04 3.75 -16.31
C GLY A 144 8.87 2.48 -16.49
N ILE A 145 9.53 2.38 -17.65
CA ILE A 145 10.24 1.17 -18.11
C ILE A 145 11.46 0.85 -17.21
N GLY A 146 12.10 1.88 -16.67
CA GLY A 146 13.28 1.74 -15.83
C GLY A 146 12.99 1.42 -14.36
N PHE A 147 11.72 1.31 -13.97
CA PHE A 147 11.32 1.21 -12.56
C PHE A 147 10.65 -0.12 -12.25
N THR A 148 10.86 -0.58 -11.03
CA THR A 148 10.21 -1.78 -10.49
C THR A 148 8.86 -1.41 -9.85
N GLY A 149 8.05 -2.42 -9.52
CA GLY A 149 6.93 -2.24 -8.58
C GLY A 149 7.40 -2.18 -7.13
N PHE A 150 6.50 -1.91 -6.18
CA PHE A 150 6.88 -1.81 -4.76
C PHE A 150 7.62 -3.04 -4.24
N ALA A 151 7.22 -4.25 -4.66
CA ALA A 151 7.91 -5.48 -4.25
C ALA A 151 9.39 -5.52 -4.68
N GLY A 152 9.77 -4.87 -5.78
CA GLY A 152 11.15 -4.80 -6.25
C GLY A 152 12.02 -3.83 -5.46
N THR A 153 11.42 -2.89 -4.70
CA THR A 153 12.15 -1.98 -3.82
C THR A 153 12.31 -2.50 -2.39
N VAL A 154 11.64 -3.60 -2.03
CA VAL A 154 11.77 -4.21 -0.70
C VAL A 154 13.15 -4.85 -0.53
N THR A 155 13.87 -4.45 0.51
CA THR A 155 15.19 -5.01 0.89
C THR A 155 15.12 -5.93 2.10
N GLY A 156 14.04 -5.86 2.88
CA GLY A 156 13.79 -6.75 4.00
C GLY A 156 12.36 -6.63 4.50
N LEU A 157 11.87 -7.64 5.22
CA LEU A 157 10.55 -7.61 5.86
C LEU A 157 10.49 -8.50 7.10
N SER A 158 9.58 -8.18 7.99
CA SER A 158 9.27 -8.98 9.19
C SER A 158 7.96 -9.73 8.96
N LEU A 159 7.99 -11.06 9.03
CA LEU A 159 6.84 -11.94 8.79
C LEU A 159 6.45 -12.67 10.07
N MET A 160 5.24 -12.41 10.56
CA MET A 160 4.66 -13.12 11.70
C MET A 160 3.94 -14.39 11.26
N GLY A 161 4.34 -15.52 11.83
CA GLY A 161 3.74 -16.83 11.63
C GLY A 161 2.54 -17.11 12.55
N PRO A 162 1.87 -18.26 12.38
CA PRO A 162 0.70 -18.64 13.19
C PRO A 162 1.02 -18.93 14.67
N ASP A 163 2.28 -19.17 14.99
CA ASP A 163 2.81 -19.29 16.35
C ASP A 163 3.06 -17.92 17.02
N GLY A 164 2.79 -16.82 16.31
CA GLY A 164 3.02 -15.46 16.78
C GLY A 164 4.48 -15.04 16.74
N ALA A 165 5.39 -15.91 16.27
CA ALA A 165 6.80 -15.61 16.13
C ALA A 165 7.06 -14.79 14.86
N VAL A 166 7.98 -13.83 14.96
CA VAL A 166 8.38 -12.96 13.85
C VAL A 166 9.69 -13.48 13.26
N ARG A 167 9.72 -13.60 11.93
CA ARG A 167 10.91 -13.95 11.14
C ARG A 167 11.37 -12.73 10.35
N GLU A 168 12.65 -12.38 10.49
CA GLU A 168 13.29 -11.38 9.63
C GLU A 168 13.74 -12.03 8.32
N LEU A 169 13.30 -11.48 7.21
CA LEU A 169 13.56 -12.00 5.87
C LEU A 169 14.25 -10.91 5.02
N SER A 170 15.29 -11.28 4.28
CA SER A 170 15.99 -10.41 3.32
C SER A 170 16.60 -11.22 2.18
N ALA A 171 17.24 -10.56 1.21
CA ALA A 171 18.00 -11.25 0.18
C ALA A 171 19.21 -12.03 0.74
N GLU A 172 19.71 -11.63 1.90
CA GLU A 172 20.84 -12.25 2.61
C GLU A 172 20.41 -13.25 3.69
N ALA A 173 19.15 -13.23 4.12
CA ALA A 173 18.61 -14.08 5.18
C ALA A 173 17.27 -14.70 4.75
N GLU A 174 17.21 -16.03 4.64
CA GLU A 174 16.00 -16.77 4.24
C GLU A 174 15.47 -16.33 2.85
N SER A 175 16.38 -16.16 1.89
CA SER A 175 16.12 -15.52 0.58
C SER A 175 14.96 -16.14 -0.22
N GLU A 176 14.81 -17.47 -0.19
CA GLU A 176 13.69 -18.15 -0.85
C GLU A 176 12.34 -17.75 -0.24
N VAL A 177 12.26 -17.67 1.09
CA VAL A 177 11.05 -17.24 1.80
C VAL A 177 10.81 -15.76 1.59
N PHE A 178 11.87 -14.95 1.58
CA PHE A 178 11.80 -13.52 1.27
C PHE A 178 11.18 -13.26 -0.11
N ASP A 179 11.64 -13.97 -1.14
CA ASP A 179 11.12 -13.84 -2.51
C ASP A 179 9.62 -14.17 -2.57
N LEU A 180 9.18 -15.21 -1.88
CA LEU A 180 7.76 -15.58 -1.78
C LEU A 180 6.95 -14.58 -0.95
N ALA A 181 7.53 -14.04 0.12
CA ALA A 181 6.84 -13.15 1.05
C ALA A 181 6.51 -11.77 0.43
N ARG A 182 7.39 -11.26 -0.43
CA ARG A 182 7.22 -9.95 -1.10
C ARG A 182 5.97 -9.87 -1.97
N VAL A 183 5.50 -10.98 -2.55
CA VAL A 183 4.25 -11.02 -3.33
C VAL A 183 3.42 -12.22 -2.86
N SER A 184 3.03 -12.19 -1.60
CA SER A 184 2.39 -13.32 -0.93
C SER A 184 0.86 -13.32 -0.98
N LEU A 185 0.22 -12.25 -1.48
CA LEU A 185 -1.22 -12.05 -1.35
C LEU A 185 -1.73 -12.14 0.11
N GLY A 186 -0.84 -12.02 1.10
CA GLY A 186 -1.15 -12.16 2.53
C GLY A 186 -1.44 -13.60 2.98
N VAL A 187 -0.94 -14.63 2.28
CA VAL A 187 -1.22 -16.05 2.63
C VAL A 187 -0.12 -16.75 3.42
N LEU A 188 1.08 -16.18 3.47
CA LEU A 188 2.25 -16.80 4.12
C LEU A 188 2.40 -16.42 5.60
N GLY A 189 1.69 -15.38 6.04
CA GLY A 189 1.78 -14.80 7.37
C GLY A 189 1.38 -13.33 7.35
N VAL A 190 1.52 -12.66 8.49
CA VAL A 190 1.27 -11.21 8.60
C VAL A 190 2.59 -10.47 8.47
N ILE A 191 2.74 -9.67 7.42
CA ILE A 191 3.88 -8.75 7.30
C ILE A 191 3.67 -7.63 8.32
N THR A 192 4.60 -7.47 9.27
CA THR A 192 4.52 -6.46 10.35
C THR A 192 5.38 -5.24 10.08
N GLU A 193 6.49 -5.41 9.37
CA GLU A 193 7.41 -4.35 8.98
C GLU A 193 7.96 -4.61 7.58
N VAL A 194 8.34 -3.54 6.89
CA VAL A 194 8.92 -3.57 5.55
C VAL A 194 10.06 -2.56 5.48
N GLU A 195 11.21 -2.99 4.99
CA GLU A 195 12.32 -2.13 4.61
C GLU A 195 12.32 -1.89 3.09
N LEU A 196 12.38 -0.62 2.70
CA LEU A 196 12.43 -0.19 1.31
C LEU A 196 13.77 0.45 0.99
N GLN A 197 14.29 0.16 -0.20
CA GLN A 197 15.30 0.98 -0.84
C GLN A 197 14.67 2.30 -1.29
N CYS A 198 15.24 3.40 -0.79
CA CYS A 198 14.88 4.77 -1.15
C CYS A 198 15.98 5.40 -2.01
N VAL A 199 15.65 6.56 -2.58
CA VAL A 199 16.56 7.42 -3.37
C VAL A 199 16.64 8.81 -2.72
N PRO A 200 17.64 9.65 -3.04
CA PRO A 200 17.63 11.05 -2.65
C PRO A 200 16.33 11.74 -3.09
N VAL A 201 15.88 12.74 -2.33
CA VAL A 201 14.71 13.55 -2.71
C VAL A 201 14.90 14.20 -4.09
N PHE A 202 13.82 14.25 -4.86
CA PHE A 202 13.77 14.83 -6.21
C PHE A 202 12.40 15.49 -6.43
N ASP A 203 12.32 16.39 -7.41
CA ASP A 203 11.07 16.98 -7.87
C ASP A 203 10.59 16.31 -9.16
N LEU A 204 9.29 16.42 -9.45
CA LEU A 204 8.67 15.91 -10.67
C LEU A 204 8.01 17.04 -11.44
N ILE A 205 8.40 17.19 -12.71
CA ILE A 205 7.64 17.99 -13.66
C ILE A 205 6.57 17.10 -14.27
N ALA A 206 5.31 17.42 -13.98
CA ALA A 206 4.15 16.72 -14.55
C ALA A 206 3.58 17.53 -15.73
N GLU A 207 3.61 16.93 -16.92
CA GLU A 207 2.99 17.49 -18.12
C GLU A 207 1.76 16.68 -18.50
N GLU A 208 0.59 17.34 -18.52
CA GLU A 208 -0.67 16.76 -18.95
C GLU A 208 -1.12 17.38 -20.27
N ARG A 209 -1.44 16.55 -21.26
CA ARG A 209 -1.82 16.99 -22.61
C ARG A 209 -2.96 16.14 -23.18
N VAL A 210 -3.75 16.73 -24.06
CA VAL A 210 -4.69 15.99 -24.90
C VAL A 210 -3.99 15.64 -26.22
N ALA A 211 -4.13 14.42 -26.68
CA ALA A 211 -3.59 13.95 -27.97
C ALA A 211 -4.62 13.11 -28.74
N GLY A 212 -4.36 12.88 -30.03
CA GLY A 212 -5.11 11.90 -30.82
C GLY A 212 -4.66 10.47 -30.49
N PHE A 213 -5.60 9.53 -30.39
CA PHE A 213 -5.30 8.13 -30.04
C PHE A 213 -4.36 7.48 -31.08
N GLY A 214 -4.62 7.66 -32.38
CA GLY A 214 -3.76 7.15 -33.45
C GLY A 214 -2.33 7.72 -33.37
N GLU A 215 -2.21 9.05 -33.22
CA GLU A 215 -0.91 9.72 -33.06
C GLU A 215 -0.14 9.23 -31.83
N LEU A 216 -0.84 9.00 -30.71
CA LEU A 216 -0.22 8.44 -29.51
C LEU A 216 0.33 7.04 -29.79
N LEU A 217 -0.43 6.18 -30.47
CA LEU A 217 0.01 4.81 -30.77
C LEU A 217 1.24 4.78 -31.69
N ASP A 218 1.28 5.65 -32.71
CA ASP A 218 2.40 5.75 -33.65
C ASP A 218 3.72 6.08 -32.92
N GLY A 219 3.67 6.88 -31.85
CA GLY A 219 4.83 7.32 -31.07
C GLY A 219 4.97 6.69 -29.68
N LEU A 220 4.15 5.69 -29.33
CA LEU A 220 4.01 5.22 -27.94
C LEU A 220 5.35 4.76 -27.34
N ALA A 221 6.10 3.96 -28.08
CA ALA A 221 7.34 3.38 -27.59
C ALA A 221 8.45 4.42 -27.39
N GLU A 222 8.44 5.51 -28.16
CA GLU A 222 9.36 6.64 -27.97
C GLU A 222 8.97 7.42 -26.71
N ARG A 223 7.69 7.75 -26.56
CA ARG A 223 7.15 8.46 -25.38
C ARG A 223 7.43 7.71 -24.07
N MET A 224 7.22 6.39 -24.06
CA MET A 224 7.49 5.56 -22.89
C MET A 224 8.98 5.47 -22.52
N ARG A 225 9.89 5.65 -23.50
CA ARG A 225 11.34 5.60 -23.27
C ARG A 225 11.96 6.98 -23.03
N GLY A 226 11.30 8.04 -23.50
CA GLY A 226 11.81 9.42 -23.45
C GLY A 226 11.54 10.15 -22.14
N ALA A 227 10.82 9.53 -21.20
CA ALA A 227 10.51 10.10 -19.90
C ALA A 227 10.63 9.03 -18.81
N ASP A 228 10.76 9.46 -17.55
CA ASP A 228 10.77 8.54 -16.41
C ASP A 228 9.43 7.80 -16.31
N HIS A 229 8.33 8.53 -16.44
CA HIS A 229 6.99 8.00 -16.31
C HIS A 229 6.11 8.51 -17.46
N PHE A 230 5.43 7.59 -18.14
CA PHE A 230 4.44 7.92 -19.15
C PHE A 230 3.19 7.07 -18.95
N GLU A 231 2.03 7.73 -18.93
CA GLU A 231 0.72 7.09 -18.92
C GLU A 231 -0.26 7.85 -19.80
N PHE A 232 -1.34 7.18 -20.18
CA PHE A 232 -2.44 7.82 -20.89
C PHE A 232 -3.78 7.19 -20.53
N TYR A 233 -4.82 8.02 -20.53
CA TYR A 233 -6.20 7.63 -20.30
C TYR A 233 -6.96 7.80 -21.60
N TRP A 234 -7.45 6.69 -22.14
CA TRP A 234 -8.31 6.69 -23.33
C TRP A 234 -9.76 6.57 -22.91
N PHE A 235 -10.57 7.57 -23.31
CA PHE A 235 -11.99 7.58 -23.02
C PHE A 235 -12.76 6.84 -24.12
N PRO A 236 -13.62 5.86 -23.78
CA PRO A 236 -14.42 5.14 -24.76
C PRO A 236 -15.23 6.06 -25.68
N HIS A 237 -15.38 5.68 -26.94
CA HIS A 237 -16.12 6.43 -27.98
C HIS A 237 -15.49 7.77 -28.38
N THR A 238 -14.21 7.97 -28.11
CA THR A 238 -13.45 9.16 -28.53
C THR A 238 -12.16 8.76 -29.24
N ASP A 239 -11.65 9.64 -30.11
CA ASP A 239 -10.29 9.55 -30.64
C ASP A 239 -9.30 10.37 -29.80
N SER A 240 -9.71 10.81 -28.61
CA SER A 240 -8.91 11.66 -27.74
C SER A 240 -8.36 10.87 -26.55
N VAL A 241 -7.12 11.14 -26.20
CA VAL A 241 -6.47 10.62 -24.99
C VAL A 241 -5.95 11.75 -24.14
N LEU A 242 -6.02 11.58 -22.82
CA LEU A 242 -5.28 12.43 -21.88
C LEU A 242 -3.95 11.73 -21.58
N THR A 243 -2.83 12.35 -21.93
CA THR A 243 -1.50 11.85 -21.61
C THR A 243 -0.96 12.54 -20.38
N LYS A 244 -0.19 11.81 -19.57
CA LYS A 244 0.60 12.37 -18.48
C LYS A 244 2.04 11.87 -18.59
N THR A 245 2.97 12.82 -18.63
CA THR A 245 4.41 12.57 -18.61
C THR A 245 4.95 13.14 -17.31
N ASN A 246 5.69 12.35 -16.54
CA ASN A 246 6.46 12.86 -15.40
C ASN A 246 7.95 12.64 -15.63
N THR A 247 8.73 13.70 -15.41
CA THR A 247 10.18 13.70 -15.51
C THR A 247 10.77 14.17 -14.19
N ARG A 248 11.75 13.43 -13.68
CA ARG A 248 12.50 13.79 -12.48
C ARG A 248 13.46 14.93 -12.76
N VAL A 249 13.53 15.86 -11.82
CA VAL A 249 14.48 16.97 -11.80
C VAL A 249 15.07 17.11 -10.41
N GLU A 250 16.19 17.80 -10.29
CA GLU A 250 16.74 18.14 -8.97
C GLU A 250 15.77 19.06 -8.21
N PRO A 251 15.76 19.01 -6.88
CA PRO A 251 14.89 19.87 -6.09
C PRO A 251 15.05 21.36 -6.44
N GLY A 252 13.93 22.01 -6.76
CA GLY A 252 13.84 23.44 -7.08
C GLY A 252 14.15 23.84 -8.52
N GLN A 253 14.26 22.89 -9.46
CA GLN A 253 14.43 23.17 -10.89
C GLN A 253 13.13 23.48 -11.65
#